data_AF-Q54MU3-F1
#
_entry.id   AF-Q54MU3-F1
#
_cell.length_a   1.000
_cell.length_b   1.000
_cell.length_c   1.000
_cell.angle_alpha   90.00
_cell.angle_beta   90.00
_cell.angle_gamma   90.00
#
_symmetry.space_group_name_H-M   'P 1'
#
loop_
_entity.id
_entity.type
_entity.pdbx_description
1 polymer ?
#
loop_
_entity_poly.entity_id
_entity_poly.type
_entity_poly.pdbx_seq_one_letter_code
_entity_poly.pdbx_strand_id
1 'polypeptide(L)'
;MNSLFKRINTIQINTYQISNTFFRNYAKSTPLQKLVDDQEKNFLLANKNIISVSLFKDFHQALFDSVDQELLVGSKKLPISRYLIKTSFETREKAAEFFKQAKKFVKKHIEETDEKKKLQREKDKENENENENENENENENENEKENENENEIENGNEKIIGERKKRYKNLLNPSELKPSVHALLKSLDPIYKVTPEDLKSLPISNIDTSNAVIIEKASEIENGVKLLLNGKSVDQITLDDGIVLGFDLEWSALERYTTKTKKETKTALITLTNGCETVLFRVCHTGLDENSELGKLLKSGVITKTGFGAGKDANKICKDFGFEVDGIFDLKYTPKILALFKNRAVEYVTAGLFGVNIKRNSTLILSAWGTSHQLKPRQIHSSALYTIYSLKTYFMLPSLKVDTTFIEKDTFIPFAKLY
;
A
#
# COMPACT_ATOMS: atom_id res chain seq x y z
N MET A 1 -17.85 -8.82 -18.51
CA MET A 1 -18.96 -8.56 -17.54
C MET A 1 -18.72 -9.22 -16.17
N ASN A 2 -18.44 -10.53 -16.07
CA ASN A 2 -18.20 -11.19 -14.77
C ASN A 2 -17.02 -10.63 -13.96
N SER A 3 -15.91 -10.17 -14.57
CA SER A 3 -14.79 -9.57 -13.80
C SER A 3 -15.11 -8.16 -13.27
N LEU A 4 -15.98 -7.40 -13.93
CA LEU A 4 -16.43 -6.08 -13.48
C LEU A 4 -17.39 -6.20 -12.29
N PHE A 5 -18.30 -7.19 -12.31
CA PHE A 5 -19.12 -7.56 -11.17
C PHE A 5 -18.28 -8.03 -9.98
N LYS A 6 -17.19 -8.79 -10.23
CA LYS A 6 -16.23 -9.17 -9.19
C LYS A 6 -15.55 -7.95 -8.56
N ARG A 7 -15.08 -6.98 -9.38
CA ARG A 7 -14.46 -5.73 -8.90
C ARG A 7 -15.40 -4.86 -8.06
N ILE A 8 -16.68 -4.76 -8.42
CA ILE A 8 -17.67 -4.00 -7.63
C ILE A 8 -17.94 -4.68 -6.27
N ASN A 9 -18.06 -6.01 -6.24
CA ASN A 9 -18.23 -6.75 -4.99
C ASN A 9 -16.99 -6.63 -4.08
N THR A 10 -15.77 -6.64 -4.62
CA THR A 10 -14.53 -6.43 -3.84
C THR A 10 -14.47 -5.03 -3.21
N ILE A 11 -14.88 -3.99 -3.94
CA ILE A 11 -14.99 -2.62 -3.39
C ILE A 11 -16.06 -2.55 -2.27
N GLN A 12 -17.18 -3.27 -2.42
CA GLN A 12 -18.25 -3.34 -1.41
C GLN A 12 -17.77 -3.98 -0.10
N ILE A 13 -16.95 -5.04 -0.17
CA ILE A 13 -16.41 -5.70 1.03
C ILE A 13 -15.39 -4.78 1.71
N ASN A 14 -14.48 -4.15 0.96
CA ASN A 14 -13.46 -3.27 1.54
C ASN A 14 -14.03 -2.00 2.20
N THR A 15 -15.05 -1.36 1.64
CA THR A 15 -15.65 -0.17 2.28
C THR A 15 -16.44 -0.50 3.55
N TYR A 16 -17.10 -1.67 3.58
CA TYR A 16 -17.77 -2.17 4.79
C TYR A 16 -16.75 -2.56 5.88
N GLN A 17 -15.66 -3.23 5.50
CA GLN A 17 -14.56 -3.61 6.39
C GLN A 17 -13.83 -2.40 6.97
N ILE A 18 -13.52 -1.40 6.15
CA ILE A 18 -12.88 -0.15 6.61
C ILE A 18 -13.79 0.55 7.61
N SER A 19 -15.10 0.64 7.33
CA SER A 19 -16.05 1.30 8.23
C SER A 19 -16.20 0.55 9.56
N ASN A 20 -16.40 -0.77 9.55
CA ASN A 20 -16.60 -1.54 10.79
C ASN A 20 -15.32 -1.66 11.65
N THR A 21 -14.15 -1.79 11.02
CA THR A 21 -12.86 -1.79 11.73
C THR A 21 -12.56 -0.41 12.31
N PHE A 22 -12.98 0.66 11.63
CA PHE A 22 -12.89 2.03 12.12
C PHE A 22 -13.76 2.26 13.37
N PHE A 23 -14.94 1.64 13.48
CA PHE A 23 -15.81 1.86 14.64
C PHE A 23 -15.47 1.00 15.88
N ARG A 24 -14.96 -0.22 15.72
CA ARG A 24 -14.73 -1.10 16.89
C ARG A 24 -13.48 -0.75 17.71
N ASN A 25 -12.44 -0.18 17.10
CA ASN A 25 -11.16 -0.01 17.76
C ASN A 25 -10.93 1.37 18.42
N TYR A 26 -11.85 2.32 18.28
CA TYR A 26 -11.74 3.67 18.86
C TYR A 26 -12.56 3.84 20.14
N ALA A 27 -12.33 2.96 21.11
CA ALA A 27 -12.81 3.14 22.48
C ALA A 27 -11.72 3.81 23.33
N LYS A 28 -11.64 5.16 23.33
CA LYS A 28 -11.30 6.04 24.48
C LYS A 28 -11.03 7.51 24.07
N SER A 29 -12.09 8.31 24.23
CA SER A 29 -12.16 9.71 24.69
C SER A 29 -11.08 10.74 24.29
N THR A 30 -11.43 11.63 23.35
CA THR A 30 -10.89 13.00 23.27
C THR A 30 -12.02 14.04 23.43
N PRO A 31 -11.72 15.31 23.79
CA PRO A 31 -12.74 16.35 23.97
C PRO A 31 -13.53 16.72 22.71
N LEU A 32 -12.90 16.68 21.53
CA LEU A 32 -13.59 16.92 20.25
C LEU A 32 -14.52 15.76 19.90
N GLN A 33 -14.13 14.54 20.29
CA GLN A 33 -14.94 13.34 20.16
C GLN A 33 -16.11 13.34 21.15
N LYS A 34 -15.99 13.92 22.36
CA LYS A 34 -17.19 14.16 23.20
C LYS A 34 -18.21 15.05 22.49
N LEU A 35 -17.79 16.06 21.73
CA LEU A 35 -18.73 16.95 21.04
C LEU A 35 -19.44 16.25 19.87
N VAL A 36 -18.69 15.46 19.09
CA VAL A 36 -19.23 14.69 17.95
C VAL A 36 -20.03 13.48 18.45
N ASP A 37 -19.52 12.74 19.44
CA ASP A 37 -20.18 11.61 20.06
C ASP A 37 -21.42 12.04 20.84
N ASP A 38 -21.45 13.17 21.55
CA ASP A 38 -22.67 13.54 22.27
C ASP A 38 -23.79 13.96 21.31
N GLN A 39 -23.47 14.61 20.18
CA GLN A 39 -24.48 14.87 19.14
C GLN A 39 -24.85 13.60 18.37
N GLU A 40 -23.87 12.76 18.01
CA GLU A 40 -24.09 11.56 17.19
C GLU A 40 -24.66 10.39 18.01
N LYS A 41 -24.26 10.19 19.27
CA LYS A 41 -24.83 9.19 20.19
C LYS A 41 -26.26 9.56 20.55
N ASN A 42 -26.57 10.82 20.84
CA ASN A 42 -27.97 11.22 21.05
C ASN A 42 -28.78 11.02 19.77
N PHE A 43 -28.21 11.30 18.60
CA PHE A 43 -28.86 11.08 17.31
C PHE A 43 -29.09 9.60 16.97
N LEU A 44 -28.08 8.74 17.15
CA LEU A 44 -28.14 7.30 16.90
C LEU A 44 -28.99 6.56 17.95
N LEU A 45 -28.90 6.95 19.23
CA LEU A 45 -29.76 6.42 20.29
C LEU A 45 -31.23 6.78 20.05
N ALA A 46 -31.49 8.00 19.56
CA ALA A 46 -32.85 8.42 19.20
C ALA A 46 -33.37 7.74 17.93
N ASN A 47 -32.50 7.28 17.04
CA ASN A 47 -32.90 6.77 15.72
C ASN A 47 -32.16 5.46 15.37
N LYS A 48 -32.52 4.37 16.07
CA LYS A 48 -31.90 3.04 15.97
C LYS A 48 -31.92 2.38 14.57
N ASN A 49 -32.64 2.94 13.60
CA ASN A 49 -32.84 2.35 12.27
C ASN A 49 -32.11 3.09 11.14
N ILE A 50 -31.17 3.98 11.46
CA ILE A 50 -30.50 4.79 10.44
C ILE A 50 -29.36 4.03 9.76
N ILE A 51 -29.47 3.87 8.45
CA ILE A 51 -28.38 3.42 7.56
C ILE A 51 -27.73 4.66 6.95
N SER A 52 -26.40 4.72 7.00
CA SER A 52 -25.62 5.86 6.51
C SER A 52 -24.75 5.53 5.31
N VAL A 53 -24.74 6.41 4.31
CA VAL A 53 -23.91 6.32 3.09
C VAL A 53 -22.98 7.51 3.02
N SER A 54 -21.67 7.28 2.88
CA SER A 54 -20.67 8.34 2.74
C SER A 54 -20.27 8.49 1.27
N LEU A 55 -20.40 9.70 0.72
CA LEU A 55 -20.09 9.99 -0.69
C LEU A 55 -19.19 11.22 -0.80
N PHE A 56 -18.41 11.29 -1.88
CA PHE A 56 -17.59 12.47 -2.15
C PHE A 56 -18.44 13.70 -2.47
N LYS A 57 -18.15 14.90 -1.97
CA LYS A 57 -18.99 16.11 -2.10
C LYS A 57 -19.30 16.47 -3.56
N ASP A 58 -18.29 16.40 -4.43
CA ASP A 58 -18.44 16.72 -5.86
C ASP A 58 -19.34 15.69 -6.57
N PHE A 59 -19.31 14.44 -6.09
CA PHE A 59 -20.18 13.38 -6.55
C PHE A 59 -21.57 13.43 -5.89
N HIS A 60 -21.62 13.91 -4.65
CA HIS A 60 -22.80 13.92 -3.80
C HIS A 60 -23.87 14.83 -4.39
N GLN A 61 -23.54 16.05 -4.83
CA GLN A 61 -24.55 16.94 -5.37
C GLN A 61 -25.15 16.40 -6.68
N ALA A 62 -24.31 16.00 -7.64
CA ALA A 62 -24.78 15.47 -8.92
C ALA A 62 -25.61 14.18 -8.74
N LEU A 63 -25.19 13.30 -7.81
CA LEU A 63 -25.98 12.13 -7.44
C LEU A 63 -27.31 12.54 -6.82
N PHE A 64 -27.33 13.47 -5.87
CA PHE A 64 -28.56 13.91 -5.20
C PHE A 64 -29.55 14.61 -6.12
N ASP A 65 -29.06 15.34 -7.11
CA ASP A 65 -29.89 15.95 -8.14
C ASP A 65 -30.48 14.88 -9.09
N SER A 66 -29.82 13.72 -9.21
CA SER A 66 -30.27 12.61 -10.05
C SER A 66 -31.19 11.61 -9.36
N VAL A 67 -31.25 11.63 -8.03
CA VAL A 67 -32.07 10.71 -7.23
C VAL A 67 -33.46 11.30 -7.01
N ASP A 68 -34.47 10.43 -6.94
CA ASP A 68 -35.83 10.82 -6.59
C ASP A 68 -35.87 11.58 -5.25
N GLN A 69 -36.43 12.80 -5.27
CA GLN A 69 -36.48 13.65 -4.08
C GLN A 69 -37.33 13.03 -2.96
N GLU A 70 -38.30 12.15 -3.26
CA GLU A 70 -39.08 11.43 -2.25
C GLU A 70 -38.20 10.48 -1.41
N LEU A 71 -37.16 9.89 -2.01
CA LEU A 71 -36.18 9.05 -1.27
C LEU A 71 -35.33 9.87 -0.32
N LEU A 72 -35.18 11.16 -0.60
CA LEU A 72 -34.39 12.09 0.20
C LEU A 72 -35.22 12.73 1.32
N VAL A 73 -36.55 12.62 1.31
CA VAL A 73 -37.41 13.09 2.42
C VAL A 73 -37.06 12.32 3.70
N GLY A 74 -36.71 13.06 4.74
CA GLY A 74 -36.23 12.52 6.02
C GLY A 74 -34.74 12.17 6.03
N SER A 75 -34.05 12.26 4.88
CA SER A 75 -32.62 12.04 4.84
C SER A 75 -31.87 13.21 5.49
N LYS A 76 -30.88 12.90 6.33
CA LYS A 76 -30.00 13.93 6.91
C LYS A 76 -28.63 13.87 6.25
N LYS A 77 -28.21 15.01 5.70
CA LYS A 77 -26.86 15.24 5.18
C LYS A 77 -25.99 15.75 6.32
N LEU A 78 -25.00 14.96 6.71
CA LEU A 78 -23.96 15.37 7.66
C LEU A 78 -22.65 15.49 6.86
N PRO A 79 -22.10 16.70 6.68
CA PRO A 79 -20.74 16.81 6.17
C PRO A 79 -19.80 16.17 7.20
N ILE A 80 -19.22 15.01 6.87
CA ILE A 80 -18.15 14.43 7.68
C ILE A 80 -16.87 15.23 7.45
N SER A 81 -16.65 15.68 6.20
CA SER A 81 -15.50 16.49 5.83
C SER A 81 -15.82 17.41 4.65
N ARG A 82 -14.84 18.21 4.20
CA ARG A 82 -14.97 19.07 3.01
C ARG A 82 -15.34 18.27 1.76
N TYR A 83 -14.95 17.00 1.71
CA TYR A 83 -15.14 16.13 0.57
C TYR A 83 -16.06 14.97 0.85
N LEU A 84 -16.54 14.73 2.07
CA LEU A 84 -17.35 13.55 2.37
C LEU A 84 -18.65 13.96 3.04
N ILE A 85 -19.76 13.56 2.46
CA ILE A 85 -21.10 13.77 3.02
C ILE A 85 -21.67 12.42 3.39
N LYS A 86 -22.05 12.25 4.66
CA LYS A 86 -22.85 11.15 5.17
C LYS A 86 -24.31 11.47 4.93
N THR A 87 -25.03 10.57 4.27
CA THR A 87 -26.48 10.64 4.16
C THR A 87 -27.09 9.49 4.93
N SER A 88 -27.93 9.85 5.90
CA SER A 88 -28.67 8.95 6.76
C SER A 88 -30.11 8.82 6.28
N PHE A 89 -30.67 7.62 6.24
CA PHE A 89 -32.06 7.35 5.83
C PHE A 89 -32.90 6.81 6.99
N GLU A 90 -34.20 7.14 7.02
CA GLU A 90 -35.14 6.71 8.08
C GLU A 90 -35.45 5.21 8.05
N THR A 91 -35.47 4.62 6.85
CA THR A 91 -35.82 3.22 6.64
C THR A 91 -34.77 2.52 5.78
N ARG A 92 -34.67 1.19 5.95
CA ARG A 92 -33.75 0.36 5.18
C ARG A 92 -34.11 0.33 3.70
N GLU A 93 -35.40 0.39 3.40
CA GLU A 93 -35.97 0.40 2.05
C GLU A 93 -35.55 1.66 1.30
N LYS A 94 -35.64 2.85 1.92
CA LYS A 94 -35.15 4.11 1.34
C LYS A 94 -33.65 4.06 1.08
N ALA A 95 -32.85 3.57 2.03
CA ALA A 95 -31.41 3.43 1.86
C ALA A 95 -31.06 2.49 0.69
N ALA A 96 -31.74 1.34 0.60
CA ALA A 96 -31.52 0.35 -0.46
C ALA A 96 -31.88 0.91 -1.84
N GLU A 97 -33.01 1.62 -1.97
CA GLU A 97 -33.40 2.24 -3.24
C GLU A 97 -32.48 3.40 -3.62
N PHE A 98 -32.05 4.23 -2.66
CA PHE A 98 -31.00 5.24 -2.88
C PHE A 98 -29.71 4.61 -3.42
N PHE A 99 -29.24 3.50 -2.83
CA PHE A 99 -28.05 2.79 -3.31
C PHE A 99 -28.23 2.25 -4.73
N LYS A 100 -29.42 1.75 -5.07
CA LYS A 100 -29.73 1.26 -6.42
C LYS A 100 -29.70 2.39 -7.44
N GLN A 101 -30.26 3.56 -7.11
CA GLN A 101 -30.19 4.75 -7.96
C GLN A 101 -28.76 5.28 -8.08
N ALA A 102 -28.00 5.31 -6.98
CA ALA A 102 -26.59 5.68 -6.99
C ALA A 102 -25.74 4.78 -7.89
N LYS A 103 -25.96 3.45 -7.85
CA LYS A 103 -25.29 2.52 -8.77
C LYS A 103 -25.62 2.80 -10.23
N LYS A 104 -26.90 3.08 -10.55
CA LYS A 104 -27.31 3.44 -11.91
C LYS A 104 -26.67 4.74 -12.37
N PHE A 105 -26.62 5.75 -11.50
CA PHE A 105 -26.00 7.04 -11.78
C PHE A 105 -24.49 6.90 -12.03
N VAL A 106 -23.75 6.20 -11.16
CA VAL A 106 -22.31 5.90 -11.36
C VAL A 106 -22.08 5.22 -12.70
N LYS A 107 -22.88 4.19 -13.01
CA LYS A 107 -22.75 3.44 -14.27
C LYS A 107 -22.95 4.35 -15.49
N LYS A 108 -24.02 5.15 -15.49
CA LYS A 108 -24.31 6.12 -16.56
C LYS A 108 -23.16 7.12 -16.73
N HIS A 109 -22.61 7.63 -15.63
CA HIS A 109 -21.54 8.63 -15.69
C HIS A 109 -20.21 8.03 -16.20
N ILE A 110 -19.93 6.76 -15.90
CA ILE A 110 -18.79 6.02 -16.48
C ILE A 110 -19.00 5.85 -17.98
N GLU A 111 -20.19 5.42 -18.41
CA GLU A 111 -20.52 5.23 -19.84
C GLU A 111 -20.40 6.56 -20.62
N GLU A 112 -20.94 7.66 -20.10
CA GLU A 112 -20.80 9.01 -20.70
C GLU A 112 -19.33 9.47 -20.76
N THR A 113 -18.53 9.14 -19.74
CA THR A 113 -17.11 9.49 -19.71
C THR A 113 -16.32 8.67 -20.73
N ASP A 114 -16.65 7.40 -20.88
CA ASP A 114 -16.02 6.51 -21.85
C ASP A 114 -16.42 6.87 -23.29
N GLU A 115 -17.67 7.25 -23.53
CA GLU A 115 -18.12 7.80 -24.82
C GLU A 115 -17.41 9.12 -25.14
N LYS A 116 -17.29 10.04 -24.18
CA LYS A 116 -16.52 11.29 -24.37
C LYS A 116 -15.06 11.02 -24.69
N LYS A 117 -14.43 10.04 -24.04
CA LYS A 117 -13.06 9.61 -24.35
C LYS A 117 -12.97 8.95 -25.73
N LYS A 118 -13.99 8.19 -26.14
CA LYS A 118 -14.03 7.57 -27.46
C LYS A 118 -14.17 8.62 -28.56
N LEU A 119 -15.10 9.57 -28.41
CA LEU A 119 -15.26 10.71 -29.30
C LEU A 119 -13.98 11.57 -29.37
N GLN A 120 -13.29 11.76 -28.24
CA GLN A 120 -12.01 12.46 -28.24
C GLN A 120 -10.96 11.68 -29.03
N ARG A 121 -10.86 10.35 -28.85
CA ARG A 121 -9.95 9.50 -29.63
C ARG A 121 -10.29 9.48 -31.13
N GLU A 122 -11.56 9.56 -31.50
CA GLU A 122 -11.98 9.65 -32.90
C GLU A 122 -11.57 10.99 -33.51
N LYS A 123 -11.72 12.10 -32.78
CA LYS A 123 -11.19 13.41 -33.19
C LYS A 123 -9.66 13.44 -33.26
N ASP A 124 -8.99 12.79 -32.31
CA ASP A 124 -7.52 12.72 -32.30
C ASP A 124 -7.02 11.89 -33.50
N LYS A 125 -7.74 10.84 -33.92
CA LYS A 125 -7.45 10.06 -35.13
C LYS A 125 -7.72 10.83 -36.43
N GLU A 126 -8.79 11.62 -36.48
CA GLU A 126 -9.05 12.52 -37.62
C GLU A 126 -7.91 13.53 -37.80
N ASN A 127 -7.29 13.98 -36.71
CA ASN A 127 -6.11 14.86 -36.76
C ASN A 127 -4.80 14.11 -37.08
N GLU A 128 -4.66 12.84 -36.70
CA GLU A 128 -3.47 12.02 -37.00
C GLU A 128 -3.40 11.60 -38.49
N ASN A 129 -4.55 11.40 -39.15
CA ASN A 129 -4.57 11.07 -40.59
C ASN A 129 -4.18 12.25 -41.49
N GLU A 130 -4.09 13.47 -40.98
CA GLU A 130 -3.47 14.58 -41.70
C GLU A 130 -1.93 14.55 -41.63
N ASN A 131 -1.33 13.65 -40.83
CA ASN A 131 0.11 13.51 -40.61
C ASN A 131 0.59 12.04 -40.76
N GLU A 132 0.21 11.36 -41.85
CA GLU A 132 0.83 10.09 -42.28
C GLU A 132 2.25 10.32 -42.82
N ASN A 133 3.25 9.61 -42.28
CA ASN A 133 4.60 9.29 -42.80
C ASN A 133 5.70 9.49 -41.74
N GLU A 134 6.74 8.63 -41.82
CA GLU A 134 8.03 8.75 -41.13
C GLU A 134 8.07 8.34 -39.65
N ASN A 135 8.26 7.06 -39.37
CA ASN A 135 9.60 6.60 -38.98
C ASN A 135 9.52 5.15 -38.58
N GLU A 136 10.08 4.39 -39.48
CA GLU A 136 10.12 2.95 -39.51
C GLU A 136 11.19 2.44 -38.53
N ASN A 137 11.07 1.15 -38.25
CA ASN A 137 12.21 0.27 -38.04
C ASN A 137 12.82 0.13 -36.64
N GLU A 138 13.11 -1.14 -36.39
CA GLU A 138 14.21 -1.64 -35.57
C GLU A 138 14.06 -1.48 -34.05
N ASN A 139 13.44 -2.50 -33.45
CA ASN A 139 14.22 -3.55 -32.77
C ASN A 139 13.25 -4.43 -32.00
N GLU A 140 13.11 -5.72 -32.32
CA GLU A 140 14.11 -6.77 -32.08
C GLU A 140 14.57 -6.76 -30.61
N ASN A 141 13.92 -7.57 -29.77
CA ASN A 141 14.49 -8.81 -29.25
C ASN A 141 15.25 -8.61 -27.92
N GLU A 142 15.63 -9.74 -27.32
CA GLU A 142 16.71 -9.90 -26.32
C GLU A 142 16.32 -9.87 -24.82
N ASN A 143 16.89 -10.65 -23.89
CA ASN A 143 17.82 -11.80 -23.88
C ASN A 143 18.08 -12.23 -22.39
N GLU A 144 18.92 -13.26 -22.22
CA GLU A 144 20.05 -13.36 -21.23
C GLU A 144 19.90 -14.12 -19.88
N LYS A 145 20.80 -15.10 -19.63
CA LYS A 145 22.05 -14.97 -18.80
C LYS A 145 22.84 -16.30 -18.65
N GLU A 146 24.18 -16.27 -18.79
CA GLU A 146 25.22 -16.98 -17.98
C GLU A 146 26.66 -16.52 -18.35
N ASN A 147 27.61 -16.69 -17.41
CA ASN A 147 29.09 -16.82 -17.54
C ASN A 147 30.10 -15.66 -17.76
N GLU A 148 31.35 -16.06 -17.44
CA GLU A 148 32.68 -15.47 -17.19
C GLU A 148 33.19 -14.21 -17.91
N ASN A 149 34.20 -13.61 -17.25
CA ASN A 149 35.39 -12.95 -17.79
C ASN A 149 35.44 -11.42 -18.01
N GLU A 150 36.67 -10.93 -17.79
CA GLU A 150 37.34 -9.72 -18.28
C GLU A 150 36.86 -8.33 -17.82
N ASN A 151 37.78 -7.68 -17.09
CA ASN A 151 37.82 -6.25 -16.79
C ASN A 151 38.68 -5.53 -17.84
N GLU A 152 38.03 -4.84 -18.75
CA GLU A 152 38.37 -3.48 -19.18
C GLU A 152 37.13 -2.86 -19.87
N ILE A 153 37.17 -1.54 -20.09
CA ILE A 153 36.18 -0.69 -20.76
C ILE A 153 35.15 -0.05 -19.83
N GLU A 154 35.57 1.11 -19.30
CA GLU A 154 34.83 2.03 -18.45
C GLU A 154 34.75 3.45 -19.07
N ASN A 155 34.39 3.63 -20.35
CA ASN A 155 34.34 5.00 -20.93
C ASN A 155 33.15 5.35 -21.86
N GLY A 156 32.08 4.56 -21.89
CA GLY A 156 30.87 4.90 -22.67
C GLY A 156 29.72 5.53 -21.86
N ASN A 157 29.52 5.12 -20.60
CA ASN A 157 28.23 5.30 -19.92
C ASN A 157 28.04 6.60 -19.14
N GLU A 158 29.10 7.37 -18.88
CA GLU A 158 28.96 8.65 -18.18
C GLU A 158 28.19 9.68 -19.01
N LYS A 159 28.32 9.63 -20.35
CA LYS A 159 27.66 10.59 -21.26
C LYS A 159 26.13 10.47 -21.21
N ILE A 160 25.59 9.25 -21.19
CA ILE A 160 24.13 8.99 -21.20
C ILE A 160 23.49 9.37 -19.86
N ILE A 161 24.18 9.13 -18.73
CA ILE A 161 23.69 9.51 -17.40
C ILE A 161 23.62 11.04 -17.27
N GLY A 162 24.58 11.76 -17.86
CA GLY A 162 24.59 13.22 -17.90
C GLY A 162 23.34 13.80 -18.60
N GLU A 163 22.97 13.26 -19.75
CA GLU A 163 21.82 13.75 -20.53
C GLU A 163 20.48 13.45 -19.86
N ARG A 164 20.33 12.28 -19.22
CA ARG A 164 19.11 11.94 -18.46
C ARG A 164 18.90 12.84 -17.25
N LYS A 165 19.95 13.14 -16.48
CA LYS A 165 19.85 14.10 -15.37
C LYS A 165 19.44 15.49 -15.86
N LYS A 166 19.91 15.91 -17.04
CA LYS A 166 19.54 17.20 -17.65
C LYS A 166 18.06 17.24 -18.06
N ARG A 167 17.51 16.17 -18.64
CA ARG A 167 16.06 16.07 -18.94
C ARG A 167 15.18 16.09 -17.68
N TYR A 168 15.54 15.33 -16.64
CA TYR A 168 14.74 15.30 -15.40
C TYR A 168 14.73 16.64 -14.68
N LYS A 169 15.82 17.41 -14.77
CA LYS A 169 15.89 18.77 -14.19
C LYS A 169 14.97 19.76 -14.93
N ASN A 170 14.72 19.54 -16.22
CA ASN A 170 13.84 20.40 -17.03
C ASN A 170 12.36 20.00 -16.92
N LEU A 171 12.03 18.72 -16.71
CA LEU A 171 10.65 18.24 -16.53
C LEU A 171 10.05 18.57 -15.15
N LEU A 172 10.89 18.86 -14.16
CA LEU A 172 10.49 19.26 -12.81
C LEU A 172 10.93 20.69 -12.59
N ASN A 173 10.33 21.64 -13.32
CA ASN A 173 10.56 23.04 -13.02
C ASN A 173 9.81 23.37 -11.71
N PRO A 174 10.50 23.69 -10.60
CA PRO A 174 9.86 23.86 -9.29
C PRO A 174 8.82 25.00 -9.26
N SER A 175 8.83 25.88 -10.25
CA SER A 175 7.84 26.94 -10.45
C SER A 175 6.44 26.43 -10.79
N GLU A 176 6.28 25.19 -11.24
CA GLU A 176 4.96 24.62 -11.62
C GLU A 176 4.29 23.82 -10.48
N LEU A 177 5.05 23.46 -9.43
CA LEU A 177 4.48 22.84 -8.25
C LEU A 177 3.72 23.90 -7.43
N LYS A 178 2.37 23.83 -7.46
CA LYS A 178 1.51 24.76 -6.73
C LYS A 178 1.98 24.92 -5.27
N PRO A 179 2.16 26.16 -4.77
CA PRO A 179 2.80 26.45 -3.47
C PRO A 179 2.21 25.78 -2.22
N SER A 180 0.98 25.25 -2.27
CA SER A 180 0.27 24.79 -1.06
C SER A 180 0.89 23.55 -0.41
N VAL A 181 1.31 22.55 -1.19
CA VAL A 181 1.83 21.28 -0.62
C VAL A 181 3.22 21.47 0.00
N HIS A 182 4.05 22.33 -0.60
CA HIS A 182 5.44 22.50 -0.18
C HIS A 182 5.59 23.35 1.09
N ALA A 183 4.67 24.28 1.34
CA ALA A 183 4.68 25.11 2.55
C ALA A 183 4.27 24.32 3.82
N LEU A 184 3.30 23.41 3.72
CA LEU A 184 2.71 22.71 4.87
C LEU A 184 3.61 21.63 5.48
N LEU A 185 4.38 20.90 4.66
CA LEU A 185 5.34 19.90 5.15
C LEU A 185 6.47 20.51 6.01
N LYS A 186 6.70 21.83 5.92
CA LYS A 186 7.71 22.53 6.74
C LYS A 186 7.19 22.95 8.12
N SER A 187 5.86 23.08 8.32
CA SER A 187 5.31 23.62 9.57
C SER A 187 4.99 22.57 10.63
N LEU A 188 4.93 21.29 10.25
CA LEU A 188 4.90 20.19 11.21
C LEU A 188 6.35 19.88 11.59
N ASP A 189 6.85 20.44 12.68
CA ASP A 189 8.14 20.00 13.22
C ASP A 189 8.01 18.50 13.51
N PRO A 190 8.77 17.61 12.82
CA PRO A 190 8.74 16.20 13.12
C PRO A 190 9.12 16.05 14.58
N ILE A 191 8.16 15.60 15.40
CA ILE A 191 8.36 15.40 16.85
C ILE A 191 9.57 14.47 17.09
N TYR A 192 9.89 13.63 16.11
CA TYR A 192 11.06 12.75 16.11
C TYR A 192 11.99 13.07 14.92
N LYS A 193 12.85 14.07 15.08
CA LYS A 193 14.04 14.26 14.20
C LYS A 193 15.14 13.31 14.66
N VAL A 194 15.04 12.02 14.32
CA VAL A 194 16.14 11.07 14.52
C VAL A 194 17.20 11.31 13.44
N THR A 195 18.39 11.77 13.84
CA THR A 195 19.53 11.94 12.92
C THR A 195 20.26 10.60 12.68
N PRO A 196 21.10 10.49 11.64
CA PRO A 196 21.96 9.32 11.46
C PRO A 196 22.89 9.05 12.66
N GLU A 197 23.33 10.11 13.35
CA GLU A 197 24.16 10.04 14.55
C GLU A 197 23.37 9.50 15.74
N ASP A 198 22.15 10.00 15.96
CA ASP A 198 21.23 9.46 16.98
C ASP A 198 20.96 7.98 16.73
N LEU A 199 20.68 7.61 15.48
CA LEU A 199 20.42 6.23 15.12
C LEU A 199 21.61 5.31 15.44
N LYS A 200 22.85 5.79 15.29
CA LYS A 200 24.06 5.02 15.64
C LYS A 200 24.28 4.90 17.16
N SER A 201 23.83 5.88 17.94
CA SER A 201 24.00 5.88 19.41
C SER A 201 22.95 5.05 20.14
N LEU A 202 21.82 4.73 19.49
CA LEU A 202 20.79 3.85 20.04
C LEU A 202 21.27 2.39 20.18
N PRO A 203 20.78 1.65 21.19
CA PRO A 203 21.10 0.24 21.35
C PRO A 203 20.58 -0.57 20.17
N ILE A 204 21.34 -1.61 19.77
CA ILE A 204 20.88 -2.60 18.80
C ILE A 204 19.70 -3.36 19.41
N SER A 205 18.67 -3.63 18.60
CA SER A 205 17.52 -4.43 19.03
C SER A 205 17.97 -5.79 19.60
N ASN A 206 17.49 -6.12 20.79
CA ASN A 206 17.75 -7.39 21.47
C ASN A 206 16.66 -8.44 21.25
N ILE A 207 15.72 -8.21 20.32
CA ILE A 207 14.71 -9.20 19.95
C ILE A 207 15.42 -10.46 19.48
N ASP A 208 15.12 -11.57 20.14
CA ASP A 208 15.57 -12.89 19.72
C ASP A 208 14.88 -13.27 18.41
N THR A 209 15.67 -13.53 17.38
CA THR A 209 15.20 -14.00 16.07
C THR A 209 15.74 -15.40 15.77
N SER A 210 16.28 -16.10 16.78
CA SER A 210 16.84 -17.45 16.63
C SER A 210 15.75 -18.49 16.35
N ASN A 211 14.50 -18.19 16.75
CA ASN A 211 13.32 -19.01 16.44
C ASN A 211 12.76 -18.78 15.03
N ALA A 212 13.37 -17.91 14.20
CA ALA A 212 12.89 -17.67 12.86
C ALA A 212 13.00 -18.95 12.01
N VAL A 213 11.87 -19.39 11.45
CA VAL A 213 11.78 -20.61 10.65
C VAL A 213 12.09 -20.30 9.19
N ILE A 214 13.04 -21.01 8.60
CA ILE A 214 13.43 -20.84 7.19
C ILE A 214 12.78 -21.94 6.38
N ILE A 215 12.03 -21.56 5.36
CA ILE A 215 11.36 -22.47 4.43
C ILE A 215 12.16 -22.48 3.12
N GLU A 216 12.80 -23.62 2.83
CA GLU A 216 13.67 -23.78 1.65
C GLU A 216 13.09 -24.76 0.62
N LYS A 217 12.12 -25.60 1.00
CA LYS A 217 11.45 -26.54 0.10
C LYS A 217 9.99 -26.20 -0.10
N ALA A 218 9.47 -26.43 -1.31
CA ALA A 218 8.05 -26.21 -1.62
C ALA A 218 7.11 -27.02 -0.70
N SER A 219 7.51 -28.23 -0.29
CA SER A 219 6.76 -29.08 0.64
C SER A 219 6.64 -28.53 2.06
N GLU A 220 7.45 -27.54 2.43
CA GLU A 220 7.46 -26.92 3.77
C GLU A 220 6.58 -25.66 3.82
N ILE A 221 6.15 -25.13 2.67
CA ILE A 221 5.37 -23.88 2.56
C ILE A 221 4.10 -23.94 3.42
N GLU A 222 3.33 -25.02 3.33
CA GLU A 222 2.07 -25.17 4.07
C GLU A 222 2.31 -25.09 5.59
N ASN A 223 3.36 -25.74 6.10
CA ASN A 223 3.70 -25.69 7.52
C ASN A 223 4.12 -24.28 7.95
N GLY A 224 4.94 -23.60 7.14
CA GLY A 224 5.31 -22.20 7.39
C GLY A 224 4.10 -21.27 7.44
N VAL A 225 3.14 -21.45 6.53
CA VAL A 225 1.89 -20.69 6.51
C VAL A 225 1.03 -21.00 7.74
N LYS A 226 0.89 -22.27 8.12
CA LYS A 226 0.15 -22.66 9.32
C LYS A 226 0.76 -22.08 10.60
N LEU A 227 2.10 -22.01 10.71
CA LEU A 227 2.75 -21.36 11.86
C LEU A 227 2.33 -19.88 11.99
N LEU A 228 2.29 -19.15 10.87
CA LEU A 228 1.84 -17.75 10.86
C LEU A 228 0.35 -17.60 11.18
N LEU A 229 -0.46 -18.61 10.84
CA LEU A 229 -1.92 -18.62 10.98
C LEU A 229 -2.41 -19.46 12.16
N ASN A 230 -1.58 -19.66 13.20
CA ASN A 230 -1.94 -20.38 14.43
C ASN A 230 -2.53 -21.79 14.16
N GLY A 231 -1.95 -22.51 13.20
CA GLY A 231 -2.34 -23.86 12.79
C GLY A 231 -3.44 -23.93 11.72
N LYS A 232 -4.09 -22.81 11.37
CA LYS A 232 -5.14 -22.76 10.35
C LYS A 232 -4.57 -22.70 8.93
N SER A 233 -5.30 -23.26 7.96
CA SER A 233 -5.03 -23.00 6.54
C SER A 233 -5.60 -21.64 6.11
N VAL A 234 -5.15 -21.11 4.97
CA VAL A 234 -5.60 -19.80 4.48
C VAL A 234 -7.12 -19.76 4.27
N ASP A 235 -7.69 -20.85 3.74
CA ASP A 235 -9.12 -20.98 3.44
C ASP A 235 -10.01 -21.01 4.71
N GLN A 236 -9.41 -21.23 5.89
CA GLN A 236 -10.10 -21.20 7.19
C GLN A 236 -10.10 -19.80 7.83
N ILE A 237 -9.35 -18.85 7.27
CA ILE A 237 -9.26 -17.49 7.82
C ILE A 237 -10.42 -16.64 7.34
N THR A 238 -11.08 -16.01 8.29
CA THR A 238 -12.19 -15.06 8.09
C THR A 238 -11.78 -13.67 8.55
N LEU A 239 -12.58 -12.66 8.20
CA LEU A 239 -12.32 -11.28 8.62
C LEU A 239 -12.32 -11.14 10.15
N ASP A 240 -13.17 -11.90 10.84
CA ASP A 240 -13.31 -11.84 12.29
C ASP A 240 -12.06 -12.37 13.02
N ASP A 241 -11.19 -13.12 12.34
CA ASP A 241 -9.90 -13.54 12.89
C ASP A 241 -8.93 -12.36 13.06
N GLY A 242 -9.13 -11.25 12.33
CA GLY A 242 -8.35 -10.02 12.49
C GLY A 242 -6.84 -10.19 12.29
N ILE A 243 -6.42 -11.11 11.43
CA ILE A 243 -5.01 -11.48 11.26
C ILE A 243 -4.24 -10.32 10.60
N VAL A 244 -3.17 -9.89 11.28
CA VAL A 244 -2.19 -8.93 10.77
C VAL A 244 -0.82 -9.56 10.83
N LEU A 245 -0.13 -9.57 9.69
CA LEU A 245 1.23 -10.07 9.55
C LEU A 245 2.17 -8.92 9.22
N GLY A 246 3.34 -8.88 9.87
CA GLY A 246 4.45 -8.07 9.35
C GLY A 246 4.91 -8.67 8.03
N PHE A 247 5.33 -7.83 7.08
CA PHE A 247 5.70 -8.22 5.72
C PHE A 247 6.89 -7.40 5.22
N ASP A 248 7.93 -8.08 4.74
CA ASP A 248 9.12 -7.49 4.10
C ASP A 248 9.66 -8.44 3.02
N LEU A 249 10.36 -7.89 2.02
CA LEU A 249 10.92 -8.63 0.89
C LEU A 249 12.41 -8.35 0.71
N GLU A 250 13.14 -9.36 0.20
CA GLU A 250 14.51 -9.17 -0.28
C GLU A 250 14.69 -9.73 -1.69
N TRP A 251 15.54 -9.09 -2.47
CA TRP A 251 15.98 -9.54 -3.80
C TRP A 251 17.48 -9.31 -3.97
N SER A 252 18.12 -10.05 -4.88
CA SER A 252 19.57 -9.98 -5.10
C SER A 252 20.00 -8.65 -5.72
N ALA A 253 20.40 -7.65 -4.91
CA ALA A 253 20.92 -6.40 -5.46
C ALA A 253 22.22 -6.58 -6.26
N LEU A 254 23.04 -7.58 -5.90
CA LEU A 254 24.38 -7.79 -6.45
C LEU A 254 24.38 -8.12 -7.96
N GLU A 255 23.38 -8.83 -8.47
CA GLU A 255 23.33 -9.19 -9.89
C GLU A 255 23.28 -7.94 -10.78
N ARG A 256 22.61 -6.88 -10.32
CA ARG A 256 22.55 -5.61 -11.06
C ARG A 256 23.92 -4.95 -11.23
N TYR A 257 24.85 -5.20 -10.32
CA TYR A 257 26.19 -4.62 -10.34
C TYR A 257 27.22 -5.53 -11.02
N THR A 258 27.02 -6.85 -10.97
CA THR A 258 27.99 -7.84 -11.45
C THR A 258 27.72 -8.24 -12.89
N THR A 259 26.48 -8.54 -13.23
CA THR A 259 26.08 -8.83 -14.60
C THR A 259 25.70 -7.50 -15.24
N LYS A 260 26.51 -6.98 -16.17
CA LYS A 260 26.20 -5.73 -16.92
C LYS A 260 24.81 -5.74 -17.60
N THR A 261 24.16 -6.90 -17.64
CA THR A 261 22.76 -7.09 -18.00
C THR A 261 21.84 -6.23 -17.10
N LYS A 262 20.93 -5.47 -17.71
CA LYS A 262 19.91 -4.70 -16.98
C LYS A 262 18.77 -5.57 -16.45
N LYS A 263 18.92 -6.90 -16.44
CA LYS A 263 17.89 -7.84 -16.03
C LYS A 263 17.53 -7.59 -14.58
N GLU A 264 16.27 -7.26 -14.33
CA GLU A 264 15.78 -7.07 -12.98
C GLU A 264 15.81 -8.40 -12.23
N THR A 265 16.35 -8.39 -11.01
CA THR A 265 16.37 -9.57 -10.15
C THR A 265 14.98 -9.83 -9.59
N LYS A 266 14.54 -11.08 -9.63
CA LYS A 266 13.31 -11.50 -8.98
C LYS A 266 13.44 -11.45 -7.46
N THR A 267 12.31 -11.34 -6.78
CA THR A 267 12.17 -11.52 -5.33
C THR A 267 12.78 -12.86 -4.94
N ALA A 268 13.64 -12.86 -3.93
CA ALA A 268 14.38 -14.04 -3.48
C ALA A 268 13.93 -14.54 -2.10
N LEU A 269 13.46 -13.63 -1.25
CA LEU A 269 13.02 -13.91 0.11
C LEU A 269 11.73 -13.14 0.42
N ILE A 270 10.77 -13.82 1.03
CA ILE A 270 9.58 -13.20 1.65
C ILE A 270 9.65 -13.47 3.14
N THR A 271 9.62 -12.42 3.96
CA THR A 271 9.58 -12.58 5.43
C THR A 271 8.22 -12.15 5.95
N LEU A 272 7.60 -13.04 6.74
CA LEU A 272 6.31 -12.81 7.38
C LEU A 272 6.43 -13.09 8.89
N THR A 273 5.71 -12.33 9.70
CA THR A 273 5.61 -12.60 11.14
C THR A 273 4.22 -12.31 11.68
N ASN A 274 3.74 -13.10 12.63
CA ASN A 274 2.54 -12.81 13.42
C ASN A 274 2.88 -12.24 14.81
N GLY A 275 4.16 -11.95 15.08
CA GLY A 275 4.67 -11.46 16.36
C GLY A 275 5.17 -12.54 17.31
N CYS A 276 4.68 -13.78 17.17
CA CYS A 276 5.19 -14.95 17.90
C CYS A 276 6.15 -15.76 17.02
N GLU A 277 5.71 -16.05 15.79
CA GLU A 277 6.44 -16.79 14.78
C GLU A 277 6.94 -15.84 13.69
N THR A 278 8.15 -16.08 13.20
CA THR A 278 8.70 -15.38 12.03
C THR A 278 9.16 -16.42 11.03
N VAL A 279 8.65 -16.33 9.81
CA VAL A 279 8.89 -17.31 8.75
C VAL A 279 9.52 -16.62 7.55
N LEU A 280 10.66 -17.14 7.11
CA LEU A 280 11.44 -16.67 5.98
C LEU A 280 11.27 -17.67 4.83
N PHE A 281 10.47 -17.31 3.83
CA PHE A 281 10.25 -18.12 2.64
C PHE A 281 11.29 -17.79 1.58
N ARG A 282 12.23 -18.72 1.34
CA ARG A 282 13.23 -18.57 0.28
C ARG A 282 12.58 -18.87 -1.08
N VAL A 283 11.82 -17.91 -1.62
CA VAL A 283 11.09 -18.07 -2.89
C VAL A 283 11.99 -18.36 -4.09
N CYS A 284 13.28 -18.02 -4.01
CA CYS A 284 14.28 -18.45 -5.00
C CYS A 284 14.53 -19.97 -5.00
N HIS A 285 14.24 -20.68 -3.91
CA HIS A 285 14.39 -22.14 -3.77
C HIS A 285 13.04 -22.85 -3.82
N THR A 286 12.03 -22.30 -3.16
CA THR A 286 10.70 -22.91 -3.07
C THR A 286 9.84 -22.67 -4.31
N GLY A 287 10.20 -21.66 -5.12
CA GLY A 287 9.27 -21.04 -6.07
C GLY A 287 8.18 -20.23 -5.35
N LEU A 288 7.39 -19.51 -6.13
CA LEU A 288 6.16 -18.86 -5.67
C LEU A 288 5.11 -18.96 -6.77
N ASP A 289 4.04 -19.68 -6.48
CA ASP A 289 2.88 -19.87 -7.35
C ASP A 289 1.62 -19.36 -6.67
N GLU A 290 0.67 -18.81 -7.44
CA GLU A 290 -0.54 -18.22 -6.89
C GLU A 290 -1.48 -19.23 -6.20
N ASN A 291 -1.33 -20.52 -6.49
CA ASN A 291 -2.11 -21.62 -5.89
C ASN A 291 -1.38 -22.30 -4.74
N SER A 292 -0.09 -22.00 -4.52
CA SER A 292 0.62 -22.42 -3.31
C SER A 292 -0.02 -21.79 -2.06
N GLU A 293 0.13 -22.41 -0.89
CA GLU A 293 -0.41 -21.84 0.36
C GLU A 293 0.15 -20.44 0.66
N LEU A 294 1.41 -20.16 0.31
CA LEU A 294 1.97 -18.81 0.42
C LEU A 294 1.33 -17.85 -0.59
N GLY A 295 1.12 -18.27 -1.84
CA GLY A 295 0.41 -17.49 -2.86
C GLY A 295 -1.02 -17.14 -2.44
N LYS A 296 -1.77 -18.12 -1.92
CA LYS A 296 -3.11 -17.92 -1.34
C LYS A 296 -3.08 -16.94 -0.17
N LEU A 297 -2.12 -17.09 0.76
CA LEU A 297 -1.97 -16.17 1.89
C LEU A 297 -1.75 -14.74 1.39
N LEU A 298 -0.83 -14.53 0.44
CA LEU A 298 -0.53 -13.23 -0.13
C LEU A 298 -1.74 -12.61 -0.86
N LYS A 299 -2.50 -13.40 -1.61
CA LYS A 299 -3.73 -12.97 -2.32
C LYS A 299 -4.93 -12.73 -1.40
N SER A 300 -4.89 -13.19 -0.15
CA SER A 300 -6.03 -13.05 0.76
C SER A 300 -6.18 -11.61 1.27
N GLY A 301 -7.18 -10.87 0.78
CA GLY A 301 -7.52 -9.54 1.30
C GLY A 301 -8.06 -9.54 2.74
N VAL A 302 -8.35 -10.72 3.29
CA VAL A 302 -8.79 -10.91 4.68
C VAL A 302 -7.61 -10.84 5.66
N ILE A 303 -6.41 -11.22 5.22
CA ILE A 303 -5.19 -11.18 6.02
C ILE A 303 -4.46 -9.88 5.71
N THR A 304 -4.29 -9.01 6.70
CA THR A 304 -3.55 -7.76 6.52
C THR A 304 -2.05 -8.03 6.53
N LYS A 305 -1.30 -7.51 5.56
CA LYS A 305 0.16 -7.54 5.51
C LYS A 305 0.69 -6.12 5.65
N THR A 306 1.44 -5.86 6.70
CA THR A 306 1.93 -4.53 7.04
C THR A 306 3.45 -4.43 6.99
N GLY A 307 3.95 -3.35 6.39
CA GLY A 307 5.38 -3.14 6.14
C GLY A 307 5.66 -1.70 5.74
N PHE A 308 6.92 -1.28 5.84
CA PHE A 308 7.38 0.01 5.33
C PHE A 308 7.78 -0.10 3.87
N GLY A 309 6.95 0.42 2.97
CA GLY A 309 7.11 0.16 1.53
C GLY A 309 6.43 -1.12 1.07
N ALA A 310 5.54 -1.71 1.89
CA ALA A 310 4.79 -2.92 1.55
C ALA A 310 4.05 -2.83 0.20
N GLY A 311 3.60 -1.62 -0.21
CA GLY A 311 2.99 -1.43 -1.53
C GLY A 311 3.97 -1.62 -2.68
N LYS A 312 5.22 -1.17 -2.51
CA LYS A 312 6.30 -1.39 -3.50
C LYS A 312 6.63 -2.89 -3.58
N ASP A 313 6.66 -3.56 -2.43
CA ASP A 313 6.96 -4.98 -2.31
C ASP A 313 5.86 -5.85 -2.94
N ALA A 314 4.59 -5.52 -2.70
CA ALA A 314 3.44 -6.13 -3.36
C ALA A 314 3.52 -6.00 -4.89
N ASN A 315 3.84 -4.79 -5.40
CA ASN A 315 4.03 -4.55 -6.83
C ASN A 315 5.21 -5.34 -7.39
N LYS A 316 6.27 -5.53 -6.59
CA LYS A 316 7.43 -6.34 -6.98
C LYS A 316 7.05 -7.81 -7.16
N ILE A 317 6.26 -8.38 -6.24
CA ILE A 317 5.70 -9.74 -6.40
C ILE A 317 4.83 -9.84 -7.64
N CYS A 318 3.92 -8.89 -7.86
CA CYS A 318 3.06 -8.87 -9.03
C CYS A 318 3.86 -8.87 -10.34
N LYS A 319 4.92 -8.06 -10.41
CA LYS A 319 5.84 -8.04 -11.56
C LYS A 319 6.60 -9.35 -11.75
N ASP A 320 7.04 -9.98 -10.66
CA ASP A 320 7.92 -11.17 -10.72
C ASP A 320 7.18 -12.48 -10.95
N PHE A 321 5.94 -12.59 -10.45
CA PHE A 321 5.16 -13.84 -10.38
C PHE A 321 3.74 -13.73 -10.95
N GLY A 322 3.30 -12.55 -11.41
CA GLY A 322 2.08 -12.39 -12.20
C GLY A 322 0.76 -12.36 -11.42
N PHE A 323 0.79 -12.25 -10.08
CA PHE A 323 -0.42 -12.10 -9.28
C PHE A 323 -0.34 -10.96 -8.27
N GLU A 324 -1.47 -10.32 -8.01
CA GLU A 324 -1.59 -9.20 -7.07
C GLU A 324 -1.57 -9.69 -5.61
N VAL A 325 -0.88 -8.97 -4.74
CA VAL A 325 -0.92 -9.18 -3.29
C VAL A 325 -2.01 -8.28 -2.71
N ASP A 326 -2.94 -8.86 -1.97
CA ASP A 326 -4.07 -8.13 -1.38
C ASP A 326 -3.93 -8.01 0.15
N GLY A 327 -4.68 -7.09 0.75
CA GLY A 327 -4.62 -6.80 2.18
C GLY A 327 -3.37 -6.03 2.60
N ILE A 328 -2.76 -5.24 1.71
CA ILE A 328 -1.55 -4.46 2.00
C ILE A 328 -1.85 -3.22 2.85
N PHE A 329 -1.11 -3.05 3.94
CA PHE A 329 -1.09 -1.84 4.76
C PHE A 329 0.31 -1.22 4.82
N ASP A 330 0.58 -0.26 3.94
CA ASP A 330 1.90 0.39 3.84
C ASP A 330 2.07 1.49 4.91
N LEU A 331 2.87 1.19 5.93
CA LEU A 331 3.11 2.05 7.09
C LEU A 331 3.73 3.38 6.70
N LYS A 332 4.54 3.40 5.63
CA LYS A 332 5.30 4.57 5.18
C LYS A 332 4.39 5.76 4.82
N TYR A 333 3.16 5.49 4.41
CA TYR A 333 2.21 6.51 3.95
C TYR A 333 1.05 6.75 4.93
N THR A 334 1.08 6.14 6.12
CA THR A 334 0.04 6.40 7.12
C THR A 334 0.13 7.85 7.62
N PRO A 335 -0.99 8.57 7.78
CA PRO A 335 -0.98 9.97 8.21
C PRO A 335 -0.17 10.23 9.48
N LYS A 336 -0.23 9.32 10.47
CA LYS A 336 0.56 9.43 11.70
C LYS A 336 2.07 9.36 11.44
N ILE A 337 2.53 8.45 10.59
CA ILE A 337 3.96 8.40 10.22
C ILE A 337 4.36 9.64 9.42
N LEU A 338 3.50 10.09 8.50
CA LEU A 338 3.73 11.32 7.73
C LEU A 338 3.86 12.56 8.62
N ALA A 339 3.06 12.66 9.68
CA ALA A 339 3.10 13.75 10.67
C ALA A 339 4.36 13.70 11.54
N LEU A 340 4.71 12.50 12.03
CA LEU A 340 5.71 12.35 13.08
C LEU A 340 7.15 12.29 12.56
N PHE A 341 7.34 11.76 11.35
CA PHE A 341 8.66 11.37 10.86
C PHE A 341 8.99 12.02 9.51
N LYS A 342 10.05 12.83 9.51
CA LYS A 342 10.64 13.37 8.27
C LYS A 342 11.21 12.25 7.40
N ASN A 343 11.97 11.34 8.03
CA ASN A 343 12.46 10.14 7.37
C ASN A 343 11.54 8.98 7.70
N ARG A 344 10.88 8.43 6.67
CA ARG A 344 9.85 7.40 6.79
C ARG A 344 10.40 5.99 6.53
N ALA A 345 11.72 5.84 6.48
CA ALA A 345 12.35 4.53 6.45
C ALA A 345 12.18 3.85 7.82
N VAL A 346 12.02 2.54 7.80
CA VAL A 346 11.68 1.73 8.98
C VAL A 346 12.69 1.89 10.11
N GLU A 347 13.99 2.04 9.82
CA GLU A 347 15.01 2.24 10.86
C GLU A 347 14.83 3.56 11.63
N TYR A 348 14.38 4.62 10.97
CA TYR A 348 14.16 5.92 11.62
C TYR A 348 12.87 5.94 12.43
N VAL A 349 11.80 5.33 11.88
CA VAL A 349 10.54 5.22 12.60
C VAL A 349 10.69 4.29 13.80
N THR A 350 11.38 3.16 13.64
CA THR A 350 11.67 2.22 14.72
C THR A 350 12.52 2.88 15.82
N ALA A 351 13.54 3.65 15.43
CA ALA A 351 14.35 4.41 16.37
C ALA A 351 13.52 5.41 17.18
N GLY A 352 12.63 6.18 16.54
CA GLY A 352 11.83 7.16 17.26
C GLY A 352 10.69 6.56 18.09
N LEU A 353 10.10 5.43 17.68
CA LEU A 353 9.00 4.79 18.41
C LEU A 353 9.47 3.83 19.51
N PHE A 354 10.58 3.12 19.31
CA PHE A 354 11.02 2.04 20.18
C PHE A 354 12.42 2.26 20.78
N GLY A 355 13.13 3.32 20.39
CA GLY A 355 14.45 3.64 20.96
C GLY A 355 15.54 2.61 20.62
N VAL A 356 15.45 1.98 19.45
CA VAL A 356 16.39 0.93 19.03
C VAL A 356 16.92 1.16 17.62
N ASN A 357 18.14 0.72 17.38
CA ASN A 357 18.78 0.72 16.07
C ASN A 357 18.60 -0.64 15.40
N ILE A 358 17.93 -0.64 14.25
CA ILE A 358 17.81 -1.82 13.38
C ILE A 358 18.51 -1.61 12.03
N LYS A 359 19.24 -0.52 11.84
CA LYS A 359 19.81 -0.16 10.53
C LYS A 359 20.74 -1.24 9.99
N ARG A 360 20.46 -1.67 8.77
CA ARG A 360 21.33 -2.58 8.00
C ARG A 360 22.60 -1.87 7.55
N ASN A 361 23.74 -2.56 7.63
CA ASN A 361 24.97 -2.09 6.97
C ASN A 361 24.88 -2.32 5.45
N SER A 362 25.75 -1.64 4.69
CA SER A 362 25.75 -1.72 3.22
C SER A 362 25.97 -3.14 2.70
N THR A 363 26.84 -3.94 3.35
CA THR A 363 27.07 -5.34 3.00
C THR A 363 25.80 -6.17 3.10
N LEU A 364 24.96 -5.91 4.11
CA LEU A 364 23.71 -6.64 4.32
C LEU A 364 22.64 -6.23 3.31
N ILE A 365 22.51 -4.94 3.02
CA ILE A 365 21.61 -4.42 1.98
C ILE A 365 21.97 -4.99 0.60
N LEU A 366 23.26 -5.12 0.31
CA LEU A 366 23.78 -5.64 -0.96
C LEU A 366 24.00 -7.17 -0.95
N SER A 367 23.49 -7.88 0.06
CA SER A 367 23.70 -9.33 0.17
C SER A 367 23.03 -10.11 -0.98
N ALA A 368 23.62 -11.23 -1.35
CA ALA A 368 23.07 -12.15 -2.34
C ALA A 368 21.93 -12.98 -1.72
N TRP A 369 20.75 -12.39 -1.60
CA TRP A 369 19.57 -13.03 -1.00
C TRP A 369 19.07 -14.24 -1.80
N GLY A 370 19.27 -14.25 -3.12
CA GLY A 370 18.98 -15.37 -4.02
C GLY A 370 20.10 -16.39 -4.19
N THR A 371 21.07 -16.47 -3.27
CA THR A 371 22.16 -17.46 -3.34
C THR A 371 21.64 -18.90 -3.18
N SER A 372 22.34 -19.88 -3.75
CA SER A 372 22.10 -21.31 -3.48
C SER A 372 22.55 -21.73 -2.08
N HIS A 373 23.43 -20.97 -1.44
CA HIS A 373 23.92 -21.24 -0.08
C HIS A 373 22.86 -20.91 0.99
N GLN A 374 23.08 -21.41 2.21
CA GLN A 374 22.26 -21.04 3.38
C GLN A 374 22.39 -19.55 3.69
N LEU A 375 21.30 -18.95 4.17
CA LEU A 375 21.30 -17.57 4.65
C LEU A 375 22.21 -17.45 5.89
N LYS A 376 23.04 -16.41 5.93
CA LYS A 376 23.88 -16.14 7.10
C LYS A 376 22.99 -15.73 8.29
N PRO A 377 23.37 -16.03 9.56
CA PRO A 377 22.61 -15.61 10.73
C PRO A 377 22.25 -14.11 10.75
N ARG A 378 23.16 -13.23 10.30
CA ARG A 378 22.91 -11.79 10.18
C ARG A 378 21.83 -11.41 9.15
N GLN A 379 21.67 -12.18 8.08
CA GLN A 379 20.62 -12.00 7.06
C GLN A 379 19.26 -12.36 7.65
N ILE A 380 19.19 -13.53 8.30
CA ILE A 380 17.98 -14.01 8.97
C ILE A 380 17.53 -13.01 10.03
N HIS A 381 18.45 -12.62 10.92
CA HIS A 381 18.19 -11.66 11.99
C HIS A 381 17.67 -10.32 11.47
N SER A 382 18.37 -9.73 10.50
CA SER A 382 17.98 -8.44 9.93
C SER A 382 16.61 -8.47 9.25
N SER A 383 16.35 -9.49 8.45
CA SER A 383 15.07 -9.65 7.73
C SER A 383 13.92 -9.77 8.75
N ALA A 384 14.10 -10.64 9.75
CA ALA A 384 13.15 -10.82 10.84
C ALA A 384 12.89 -9.51 11.60
N LEU A 385 13.93 -8.75 11.97
CA LEU A 385 13.77 -7.49 12.69
C LEU A 385 12.93 -6.46 11.92
N TYR A 386 13.16 -6.29 10.62
CA TYR A 386 12.41 -5.33 9.79
C TYR A 386 10.92 -5.68 9.75
N THR A 387 10.61 -6.96 9.56
CA THR A 387 9.24 -7.47 9.56
C THR A 387 8.58 -7.34 10.94
N ILE A 388 9.28 -7.70 12.02
CA ILE A 388 8.78 -7.62 13.40
C ILE A 388 8.50 -6.16 13.81
N TYR A 389 9.43 -5.23 13.55
CA TYR A 389 9.20 -3.82 13.91
C TYR A 389 8.16 -3.14 13.02
N SER A 390 7.98 -3.59 11.78
CA SER A 390 6.83 -3.17 10.98
C SER A 390 5.52 -3.56 11.67
N LEU A 391 5.39 -4.82 12.09
CA LEU A 391 4.21 -5.29 12.83
C LEU A 391 4.01 -4.55 14.16
N LYS A 392 5.08 -4.36 14.95
CA LYS A 392 5.01 -3.58 16.19
C LYS A 392 4.58 -2.14 15.93
N THR A 393 5.06 -1.52 14.86
CA THR A 393 4.66 -0.16 14.49
C THR A 393 3.18 -0.11 14.16
N TYR A 394 2.67 -1.05 13.36
CA TYR A 394 1.25 -1.14 13.03
C TYR A 394 0.37 -1.12 14.30
N PHE A 395 0.69 -1.95 15.30
CA PHE A 395 -0.07 -1.99 16.54
C PHE A 395 0.17 -0.79 17.48
N MET A 396 1.33 -0.12 17.37
CA MET A 396 1.62 1.11 18.10
C MET A 396 0.84 2.30 17.53
N LEU A 397 0.61 2.36 16.21
CA LEU A 397 0.00 3.53 15.55
C LEU A 397 -1.31 4.00 16.19
N PRO A 398 -2.30 3.13 16.53
CA PRO A 398 -3.52 3.57 17.20
C PRO A 398 -3.27 4.34 18.50
N SER A 399 -2.27 3.94 19.30
CA SER A 399 -1.95 4.61 20.59
C SER A 399 -1.23 5.95 20.47
N LEU A 400 -0.66 6.29 19.30
CA LEU A 400 0.03 7.56 19.12
C LEU A 400 -0.98 8.71 19.10
N LYS A 401 -0.83 9.64 20.07
CA LYS A 401 -1.61 10.88 20.17
C LYS A 401 -1.05 11.93 19.21
N VAL A 402 -1.42 11.80 17.94
CA VAL A 402 -1.04 12.74 16.88
C VAL A 402 -2.31 13.31 16.31
N ASP A 403 -2.40 14.64 16.27
CA ASP A 403 -3.47 15.29 15.53
C ASP A 403 -3.19 15.14 14.02
N THR A 404 -3.88 14.19 13.38
CA THR A 404 -3.79 13.98 11.93
C THR A 404 -4.81 14.81 11.15
N THR A 405 -5.63 15.64 11.81
CA THR A 405 -6.69 16.42 11.14
C THR A 405 -6.15 17.40 10.10
N PHE A 406 -4.85 17.71 10.14
CA PHE A 406 -4.18 18.57 9.16
C PHE A 406 -3.70 17.81 7.90
N ILE A 407 -3.41 16.50 7.99
CA ILE A 407 -2.86 15.73 6.86
C ILE A 407 -3.95 15.30 5.88
N GLU A 408 -5.14 14.96 6.40
CA GLU A 408 -6.29 14.56 5.58
C GLU A 408 -6.79 15.69 4.65
N LYS A 409 -6.40 16.95 4.89
CA LYS A 409 -6.94 18.12 4.19
C LYS A 409 -6.48 18.27 2.74
N ASP A 410 -5.24 17.90 2.39
CA ASP A 410 -4.69 18.19 1.05
C ASP A 410 -3.77 17.10 0.44
N THR A 411 -3.50 15.98 1.14
CA THR A 411 -2.58 14.93 0.60
C THR A 411 -3.25 13.71 -0.02
N PHE A 412 -4.59 13.63 -0.05
CA PHE A 412 -5.27 12.56 -0.78
C PHE A 412 -5.32 12.87 -2.28
N ILE A 413 -4.15 12.84 -2.94
CA ILE A 413 -4.12 12.61 -4.38
C ILE A 413 -4.63 11.17 -4.55
N PRO A 414 -5.72 10.92 -5.30
CA PRO A 414 -6.26 9.58 -5.46
C PRO A 414 -5.14 8.65 -5.96
N PHE A 415 -4.83 7.64 -5.15
CA PHE A 415 -3.79 6.62 -5.39
C PHE A 415 -3.89 5.94 -6.77
N ALA A 416 -5.04 6.04 -7.44
CA ALA A 416 -5.27 5.51 -8.77
C ALA A 416 -4.50 6.21 -9.92
N LYS A 417 -3.78 7.32 -9.67
CA LYS A 417 -3.04 8.05 -10.72
C LYS A 417 -1.51 8.07 -10.57
N LEU A 418 -0.95 7.44 -9.54
CA LEU A 418 0.51 7.37 -9.35
C LEU A 418 1.14 6.02 -9.72
N TYR A 419 0.37 5.10 -10.31
CA TYR A 419 0.86 3.79 -10.75
C TYR A 419 0.36 3.44 -12.14
#